data_AF-A0A2I0WKK6-F1
#
_entry.id   AF-A0A2I0WKK6-F1
#
_cell.length_a   1.000
_cell.length_b   1.000
_cell.length_c   1.000
_cell.angle_alpha   90.00
_cell.angle_beta   90.00
_cell.angle_gamma   90.00
#
_symmetry.space_group_name_H-M   'P 1'
#
loop_
_entity.id
_entity.type
_entity.pdbx_description
1 polymer ?
#
loop_
_entity_poly.entity_id
_entity_poly.type
_entity_poly.pdbx_seq_one_letter_code
_entity_poly.pdbx_strand_id
1 'polypeptide(L)'
;MAEKLPVVQYYKNIKLQAIKEERDFKMLTLTGSAWRSTLYNIFGRIKWYGFGLFLMYVVTLSIFPGFITEDVHSEVLKDWYPIILIAGYNIFDLVGKALSGAYLLRNASVAVGACAARLLFYPLFFGCLHGPQFFRKEVPVTILTCLLGLTNGYFTAVVLILAPKAVPIQLAETAGIVMVLFLIVGLTVGSVVSWFWIV
;
A
#
# COMPACT_ATOMS: atom_id res chain seq x y z
N MET A 1 24.45 40.23 -8.09
CA MET A 1 24.33 40.31 -6.62
C MET A 1 23.53 39.13 -6.02
N ALA A 2 22.56 38.55 -6.74
CA ALA A 2 21.73 37.44 -6.25
C ALA A 2 22.47 36.09 -6.04
N GLU A 3 23.60 35.84 -6.71
CA GLU A 3 24.36 34.58 -6.55
C GLU A 3 25.08 34.42 -5.21
N LYS A 4 25.29 35.50 -4.46
CA LYS A 4 25.94 35.47 -3.14
C LYS A 4 24.95 35.33 -1.98
N LEU A 5 23.65 35.24 -2.27
CA LEU A 5 22.64 35.02 -1.23
C LEU A 5 22.88 33.63 -0.59
N PRO A 6 22.92 33.53 0.74
CA PRO A 6 23.20 32.27 1.43
C PRO A 6 22.19 31.16 1.08
N VAL A 7 20.93 31.53 0.82
CA VAL A 7 19.89 30.60 0.34
C VAL A 7 20.22 30.04 -1.05
N VAL A 8 20.72 30.89 -1.95
CA VAL A 8 21.08 30.48 -3.32
C VAL A 8 22.30 29.57 -3.30
N GLN A 9 23.30 29.85 -2.46
CA GLN A 9 24.47 28.98 -2.28
C GLN A 9 24.11 27.64 -1.66
N TYR A 10 23.20 27.61 -0.67
CA TYR A 10 22.71 26.37 -0.08
C TYR A 10 22.06 25.46 -1.13
N TYR A 11 21.15 25.99 -1.94
CA TYR A 11 20.53 25.22 -3.04
C TYR A 11 21.55 24.81 -4.11
N LYS A 12 22.52 25.66 -4.42
CA LYS A 12 23.59 25.36 -5.40
C LYS A 12 24.47 24.21 -4.90
N ASN A 13 24.79 24.18 -3.61
CA ASN A 13 25.56 23.10 -2.98
C ASN A 13 24.77 21.78 -2.94
N ILE A 14 23.48 21.80 -2.61
CA ILE A 14 22.62 20.61 -2.68
C ILE A 14 22.54 20.08 -4.12
N LYS A 15 22.36 20.96 -5.12
CA LYS A 15 22.34 20.56 -6.53
C LYS A 15 23.69 19.97 -6.97
N LEU A 16 24.80 20.58 -6.58
CA LEU A 16 26.14 20.06 -6.90
C LEU A 16 26.42 18.71 -6.23
N GLN A 17 25.99 18.51 -4.98
CA GLN A 17 26.05 17.21 -4.33
C GLN A 17 25.20 16.18 -5.07
N ALA A 18 23.95 16.50 -5.40
CA ALA A 18 23.07 15.60 -6.15
C ALA A 18 23.66 15.23 -7.52
N ILE A 19 24.21 16.19 -8.28
CA ILE A 19 24.84 15.96 -9.58
C ILE A 19 26.12 15.12 -9.43
N LYS A 20 26.92 15.35 -8.39
CA LYS A 20 28.15 14.59 -8.14
C LYS A 20 27.84 13.15 -7.78
N GLU A 21 26.88 12.94 -6.87
CA GLU A 21 26.38 11.61 -6.52
C GLU A 21 25.71 10.90 -7.70
N GLU A 22 24.97 11.63 -8.57
CA GLU A 22 24.40 11.08 -9.81
C GLU A 22 25.49 10.65 -10.79
N ARG A 23 26.57 11.42 -10.91
CA ARG A 23 27.72 11.10 -11.77
C ARG A 23 28.51 9.90 -11.24
N ASP A 24 28.75 9.84 -9.93
CA ASP A 24 29.37 8.71 -9.26
C ASP A 24 28.50 7.44 -9.38
N PHE A 25 27.17 7.59 -9.27
CA PHE A 25 26.21 6.51 -9.50
C PHE A 25 26.19 6.03 -10.96
N LYS A 26 26.30 6.94 -11.93
CA LYS A 26 26.41 6.60 -13.36
C LYS A 26 27.73 5.91 -13.72
N MET A 27 28.77 6.16 -12.93
CA MET A 27 30.04 5.43 -13.00
C MET A 27 29.92 4.04 -12.33
N LEU A 28 29.12 3.94 -11.27
CA LEU A 28 28.80 2.68 -10.58
C LEU A 28 27.89 1.76 -11.42
N THR A 29 26.93 2.29 -12.18
CA THR A 29 26.10 1.52 -13.15
C THR A 29 26.93 0.89 -14.26
N LEU A 30 27.92 1.61 -14.79
CA LEU A 30 28.86 1.11 -15.80
C LEU A 30 29.67 -0.09 -15.27
N THR A 31 29.87 -0.14 -13.96
CA THR A 31 30.51 -1.27 -13.28
C THR A 31 29.43 -2.26 -12.84
N GLY A 32 28.85 -3.03 -13.76
CA GLY A 32 27.63 -3.83 -13.54
C GLY A 32 27.59 -4.76 -12.31
N SER A 33 28.73 -5.11 -11.71
CA SER A 33 28.84 -5.81 -10.42
C SER A 33 28.46 -4.94 -9.21
N ALA A 34 28.89 -3.68 -9.17
CA ALA A 34 28.62 -2.74 -8.08
C ALA A 34 27.16 -2.25 -8.07
N TRP A 35 26.52 -2.21 -9.25
CA TRP A 35 25.08 -1.97 -9.37
C TRP A 35 24.25 -3.06 -8.67
N ARG A 36 24.61 -4.34 -8.89
CA ARG A 36 23.88 -5.47 -8.30
C ARG A 36 23.95 -5.47 -6.78
N SER A 37 25.11 -5.17 -6.19
CA SER A 37 25.24 -5.10 -4.73
C SER A 37 24.44 -3.94 -4.13
N THR A 38 24.40 -2.79 -4.82
CA THR A 38 23.60 -1.62 -4.42
C THR A 38 22.10 -1.93 -4.49
N LEU A 39 21.63 -2.53 -5.58
CA LEU A 39 20.25 -3.01 -5.70
C LEU A 39 19.89 -4.04 -4.62
N TYR A 40 20.79 -4.96 -4.32
CA TYR A 40 20.58 -5.96 -3.27
C TYR A 40 20.43 -5.30 -1.89
N ASN A 41 21.22 -4.26 -1.62
CA ASN A 41 21.14 -3.49 -0.37
C ASN A 41 19.82 -2.72 -0.27
N ILE A 42 19.37 -2.11 -1.37
CA ILE A 42 18.05 -1.46 -1.47
C ILE A 42 16.95 -2.48 -1.20
N PHE A 43 16.98 -3.62 -1.89
CA PHE A 43 16.01 -4.69 -1.72
C PHE A 43 15.98 -5.16 -0.27
N GLY A 44 17.14 -5.29 0.38
CA GLY A 44 17.26 -5.59 1.81
C GLY A 44 16.56 -4.58 2.73
N ARG A 45 16.58 -3.29 2.37
CA ARG A 45 15.94 -2.20 3.12
C ARG A 45 14.43 -2.09 2.86
N ILE A 46 14.00 -2.30 1.61
CA ILE A 46 12.60 -2.15 1.21
C ILE A 46 11.79 -3.45 1.31
N LYS A 47 12.42 -4.62 1.44
CA LYS A 47 11.73 -5.93 1.40
C LYS A 47 10.57 -6.03 2.38
N TRP A 48 10.71 -5.48 3.58
CA TRP A 48 9.67 -5.53 4.60
C TRP A 48 8.47 -4.66 4.25
N TYR A 49 8.72 -3.49 3.66
CA TYR A 49 7.67 -2.62 3.14
C TYR A 49 6.97 -3.24 1.93
N GLY A 50 7.74 -3.76 0.97
CA GLY A 50 7.22 -4.40 -0.24
C GLY A 50 6.43 -5.67 0.06
N PHE A 51 6.94 -6.53 0.96
CA PHE A 51 6.24 -7.73 1.41
C PHE A 51 4.94 -7.40 2.18
N GLY A 52 4.99 -6.37 3.02
CA GLY A 52 3.79 -5.89 3.72
C GLY A 52 2.73 -5.35 2.75
N LEU A 53 3.15 -4.59 1.74
CA LEU A 53 2.27 -4.08 0.69
C LEU A 53 1.70 -5.22 -0.17
N PHE A 54 2.52 -6.20 -0.52
CA PHE A 54 2.09 -7.40 -1.23
C PHE A 54 0.99 -8.14 -0.44
N LEU A 55 1.24 -8.50 0.82
CA LEU A 55 0.26 -9.18 1.66
C LEU A 55 -1.03 -8.36 1.84
N MET A 56 -0.89 -7.05 2.02
CA MET A 56 -2.01 -6.12 2.10
C MET A 56 -2.93 -6.24 0.88
N TYR A 57 -2.37 -6.18 -0.33
CA TYR A 57 -3.15 -6.23 -1.56
C TYR A 57 -3.70 -7.63 -1.86
N VAL A 58 -2.98 -8.70 -1.48
CA VAL A 58 -3.50 -10.06 -1.54
C VAL A 58 -4.76 -10.19 -0.67
N VAL A 59 -4.70 -9.73 0.59
CA VAL A 59 -5.84 -9.80 1.52
C VAL A 59 -7.01 -8.94 1.03
N THR A 60 -6.74 -7.69 0.65
CA THR A 60 -7.79 -6.77 0.17
C THR A 60 -8.51 -7.36 -1.05
N LEU A 61 -7.79 -7.86 -2.06
CA LEU A 61 -8.42 -8.43 -3.25
C LEU A 61 -9.04 -9.82 -3.03
N SER A 62 -8.53 -10.60 -2.08
CA SER A 62 -9.16 -11.87 -1.72
C SER A 62 -10.55 -11.68 -1.12
N ILE A 63 -10.79 -10.56 -0.43
CA ILE A 63 -12.06 -10.23 0.24
C ILE A 63 -12.97 -9.39 -0.67
N PHE A 64 -12.40 -8.53 -1.52
CA PHE A 64 -13.18 -7.61 -2.36
C PHE A 64 -12.64 -7.60 -3.80
N PRO A 65 -13.47 -7.70 -4.86
CA PRO A 65 -14.94 -7.71 -4.85
C PRO A 65 -15.57 -9.11 -4.82
N GLY A 66 -14.84 -10.18 -5.16
CA GLY A 66 -15.41 -11.50 -5.44
C GLY A 66 -16.24 -12.11 -4.31
N PHE A 67 -15.81 -11.95 -3.07
CA PHE A 67 -16.52 -12.51 -1.91
C PHE A 67 -17.77 -11.71 -1.51
N ILE A 68 -17.74 -10.38 -1.73
CA ILE A 68 -18.88 -9.50 -1.41
C ILE A 68 -20.00 -9.63 -2.47
N THR A 69 -19.64 -9.89 -3.73
CA THR A 69 -20.61 -9.99 -4.83
C THR A 69 -21.37 -11.31 -4.86
N GLU A 70 -20.81 -12.39 -4.32
CA GLU A 70 -21.40 -13.74 -4.45
C GLU A 70 -22.26 -14.13 -3.24
N ASP A 71 -21.81 -13.84 -2.02
CA ASP A 71 -22.47 -14.33 -0.79
C ASP A 71 -23.41 -13.34 -0.08
N VAL A 72 -23.32 -12.03 -0.37
CA VAL A 72 -24.11 -11.01 0.34
C VAL A 72 -25.33 -10.59 -0.49
N HIS A 73 -26.24 -11.54 -0.67
CA HIS A 73 -27.58 -11.27 -1.17
C HIS A 73 -28.45 -10.78 -0.01
N SER A 74 -28.69 -9.47 0.06
CA SER A 74 -29.70 -8.95 0.99
C SER A 74 -31.04 -8.76 0.30
N GLU A 75 -32.10 -9.26 0.93
CA GLU A 75 -33.48 -9.26 0.42
C GLU A 75 -34.06 -7.85 0.21
N VAL A 76 -33.47 -6.80 0.81
CA VAL A 76 -33.96 -5.42 0.77
C VAL A 76 -33.30 -4.56 -0.32
N LEU A 77 -31.98 -4.69 -0.53
CA LEU A 77 -31.21 -3.83 -1.45
C LEU A 77 -30.84 -4.51 -2.78
N LYS A 78 -31.02 -5.84 -2.91
CA LYS A 78 -30.75 -6.61 -4.15
C LYS A 78 -29.41 -6.19 -4.80
N ASP A 79 -29.44 -5.76 -6.06
CA ASP A 79 -28.26 -5.42 -6.86
C ASP A 79 -27.58 -4.10 -6.46
N TRP A 80 -28.22 -3.27 -5.64
CA TRP A 80 -27.67 -1.98 -5.17
C TRP A 80 -26.69 -2.14 -4.02
N TYR A 81 -26.77 -3.24 -3.28
CA TYR A 81 -25.95 -3.46 -2.09
C TYR A 81 -24.44 -3.55 -2.42
N PRO A 82 -23.99 -4.33 -3.44
CA PRO A 82 -22.60 -4.34 -3.85
C PRO A 82 -22.11 -2.96 -4.32
N ILE A 83 -22.96 -2.20 -5.02
CA ILE A 83 -22.62 -0.86 -5.51
C ILE A 83 -22.34 0.10 -4.34
N ILE A 84 -23.18 0.08 -3.30
CA ILE A 84 -23.01 0.90 -2.10
C ILE A 84 -21.75 0.47 -1.33
N LEU A 85 -21.47 -0.83 -1.24
CA LEU A 85 -20.24 -1.33 -0.61
C LEU A 85 -18.98 -0.91 -1.37
N ILE A 86 -18.99 -1.02 -2.71
CA ILE A 86 -17.89 -0.57 -3.56
C ILE A 86 -17.70 0.94 -3.40
N ALA A 87 -18.78 1.72 -3.44
CA ALA A 87 -18.71 3.17 -3.26
C ALA A 87 -18.17 3.55 -1.86
N GLY A 88 -18.68 2.90 -0.81
CA GLY A 88 -18.20 3.07 0.56
C GLY A 88 -16.71 2.76 0.69
N TYR A 89 -16.28 1.60 0.17
CA TYR A 89 -14.86 1.23 0.14
C TYR A 89 -14.00 2.33 -0.50
N ASN A 90 -14.38 2.82 -1.69
CA ASN A 90 -13.60 3.81 -2.43
C ASN A 90 -13.59 5.19 -1.74
N ILE A 91 -14.71 5.62 -1.16
CA ILE A 91 -14.78 6.88 -0.39
C ILE A 91 -13.86 6.81 0.82
N PHE A 92 -13.94 5.73 1.59
CA PHE A 92 -13.10 5.56 2.77
C PHE A 92 -11.62 5.35 2.40
N ASP A 93 -11.30 4.67 1.28
CA ASP A 93 -9.94 4.58 0.74
C ASP A 93 -9.37 5.96 0.40
N LEU A 94 -10.18 6.82 -0.23
CA LEU A 94 -9.79 8.21 -0.51
C LEU A 94 -9.54 9.00 0.78
N VAL A 95 -10.44 8.89 1.77
CA VAL A 95 -10.27 9.54 3.08
C VAL A 95 -9.00 9.05 3.77
N GLY A 96 -8.72 7.74 3.73
CA GLY A 96 -7.50 7.15 4.27
C GLY A 96 -6.24 7.73 3.61
N LYS A 97 -6.22 7.80 2.28
CA LYS A 97 -5.12 8.43 1.54
C LYS A 97 -4.95 9.90 1.91
N ALA A 98 -6.03 10.66 2.00
CA ALA A 98 -6.00 12.07 2.40
C ALA A 98 -5.45 12.25 3.83
N LEU A 99 -5.89 11.40 4.76
CA LEU A 99 -5.40 11.39 6.15
C LEU A 99 -3.91 11.11 6.25
N SER A 100 -3.34 10.28 5.37
CA SER A 100 -1.89 10.02 5.36
C SER A 100 -1.05 11.25 5.01
N GLY A 101 -1.61 12.18 4.22
CA GLY A 101 -0.98 13.45 3.90
C GLY A 101 -0.99 14.44 5.06
N ALA A 102 -2.03 14.41 5.90
CA ALA A 102 -2.13 15.22 7.10
C ALA A 102 -1.36 14.62 8.31
N TYR A 103 -1.45 13.30 8.48
CA TYR A 103 -0.85 12.55 9.57
C TYR A 103 0.01 11.42 9.02
N LEU A 104 1.28 11.72 8.74
CA LEU A 104 2.23 10.73 8.27
C LEU A 104 2.79 9.92 9.44
N LEU A 105 2.34 8.67 9.56
CA LEU A 105 2.93 7.72 10.50
C LEU A 105 4.33 7.33 10.03
N ARG A 106 5.37 7.68 10.81
CA ARG A 106 6.78 7.44 10.46
C ARG A 106 7.31 6.07 10.92
N ASN A 107 6.52 5.32 11.69
CA ASN A 107 6.99 4.12 12.38
C ASN A 107 6.87 2.87 11.49
N ALA A 108 8.00 2.28 11.12
CA ALA A 108 8.07 1.03 10.35
C ALA A 108 7.33 -0.14 11.05
N SER A 109 7.37 -0.19 12.39
CA SER A 109 6.65 -1.18 13.18
C SER A 109 5.13 -1.08 13.01
N VAL A 110 4.60 0.11 12.72
CA VAL A 110 3.16 0.31 12.45
C VAL A 110 2.79 -0.21 11.06
N ALA A 111 3.70 -0.12 10.08
CA ALA A 111 3.48 -0.76 8.77
C ALA A 111 3.45 -2.30 8.86
N VAL A 112 4.30 -2.88 9.71
CA VAL A 112 4.29 -4.33 9.99
C VAL A 112 3.04 -4.72 10.81
N GLY A 113 2.70 -3.95 11.84
CA GLY A 113 1.47 -4.11 12.61
C GLY A 113 0.21 -3.99 11.76
N ALA A 114 0.22 -3.15 10.73
CA ALA A 114 -0.87 -3.00 9.78
C ALA A 114 -1.08 -4.25 8.90
N CYS A 115 -0.01 -4.98 8.57
CA CYS A 115 -0.12 -6.25 7.86
C CYS A 115 -0.76 -7.31 8.75
N ALA A 116 -0.36 -7.39 10.02
CA ALA A 116 -0.95 -8.29 11.00
C ALA A 116 -2.42 -7.93 11.31
N ALA A 117 -2.74 -6.64 11.46
CA ALA A 117 -4.11 -6.16 11.67
C ALA A 117 -5.02 -6.47 10.47
N ARG A 118 -4.47 -6.66 9.27
CA ARG A 118 -5.27 -7.09 8.12
C ARG A 118 -5.65 -8.56 8.12
N LEU A 119 -4.82 -9.41 8.71
CA LEU A 119 -5.19 -10.82 8.92
C LEU A 119 -6.41 -10.95 9.84
N LEU A 120 -6.68 -9.95 10.69
CA LEU A 120 -7.87 -9.89 11.53
C LEU A 120 -9.17 -9.64 10.74
N PHE A 121 -9.11 -9.05 9.54
CA PHE A 121 -10.30 -8.91 8.70
C PHE A 121 -10.79 -10.27 8.17
N TYR A 122 -9.89 -11.23 7.89
CA TYR A 122 -10.24 -12.57 7.43
C TYR A 122 -11.24 -13.31 8.36
N PRO A 123 -10.93 -13.53 9.66
CA PRO A 123 -11.85 -14.18 10.57
C PRO A 123 -13.08 -13.33 10.89
N LEU A 124 -12.99 -11.99 10.84
CA LEU A 124 -14.15 -11.11 11.04
C LEU A 124 -15.16 -11.24 9.89
N PHE A 125 -14.70 -11.22 8.63
CA PHE A 125 -15.57 -11.43 7.48
C PHE A 125 -16.13 -12.86 7.45
N PHE A 126 -15.31 -13.87 7.76
CA PHE A 126 -15.78 -15.25 7.88
C PHE A 126 -16.85 -15.43 8.98
N GLY A 127 -16.62 -14.83 10.16
CA GLY A 127 -17.57 -14.84 11.27
C GLY A 127 -18.85 -14.04 11.00
N CYS A 128 -18.80 -12.98 10.19
CA CYS A 128 -20.00 -12.26 9.75
C CYS A 128 -20.91 -13.09 8.85
N LEU A 129 -20.36 -14.06 8.11
CA LEU A 129 -21.11 -14.88 7.16
C LEU A 129 -21.53 -16.24 7.72
N HIS A 130 -20.62 -16.92 8.42
CA HIS A 130 -20.85 -18.25 9.02
C HIS A 130 -21.30 -18.19 10.49
N GLY A 131 -21.30 -17.01 11.09
CA GLY A 131 -21.73 -16.81 12.48
C GLY A 131 -23.25 -16.74 12.65
N PRO A 132 -23.73 -16.60 13.90
CA PRO A 132 -25.16 -16.50 14.20
C PRO A 132 -25.81 -15.31 13.49
N GLN A 133 -27.11 -15.42 13.14
CA GLN A 133 -27.89 -14.49 12.29
C GLN A 133 -27.76 -12.99 12.63
N PHE A 134 -27.31 -12.64 13.84
CA PHE A 134 -27.07 -11.25 14.25
C PHE A 134 -25.89 -10.58 13.51
N PHE A 135 -24.84 -11.33 13.16
CA PHE A 135 -23.66 -10.80 12.45
C PHE A 135 -23.82 -10.79 10.92
N ARG A 136 -24.82 -11.51 10.41
CA ARG A 136 -25.13 -11.62 8.97
C ARG A 136 -25.99 -10.46 8.44
N LYS A 137 -26.08 -9.36 9.19
CA LYS A 137 -26.82 -8.16 8.78
C LYS A 137 -25.98 -7.29 7.85
N GLU A 138 -26.65 -6.50 7.02
CA GLU A 138 -26.03 -5.56 6.07
C GLU A 138 -25.09 -4.55 6.75
N VAL A 139 -25.44 -4.11 7.95
CA VAL A 139 -24.73 -3.04 8.69
C VAL A 139 -23.29 -3.42 9.07
N PRO A 140 -23.02 -4.56 9.74
CA PRO A 140 -21.65 -4.95 10.08
C PRO A 140 -20.75 -5.17 8.86
N VAL A 141 -21.28 -5.76 7.78
CA VAL A 141 -20.53 -5.95 6.52
C VAL A 141 -20.15 -4.60 5.89
N THR A 142 -21.07 -3.64 5.87
CA THR A 142 -20.81 -2.28 5.39
C THR A 142 -19.76 -1.57 6.23
N ILE A 143 -19.86 -1.63 7.57
CA ILE A 143 -18.87 -1.01 8.47
C ILE A 143 -17.48 -1.64 8.26
N LEU A 144 -17.40 -2.96 8.15
CA LEU A 144 -16.14 -3.66 7.90
C LEU A 144 -15.54 -3.31 6.55
N THR A 145 -16.37 -3.18 5.51
CA THR A 145 -15.94 -2.78 4.17
C THR A 145 -15.40 -1.35 4.15
N CYS A 146 -16.05 -0.42 4.86
CA CYS A 146 -15.57 0.95 5.02
C CYS A 146 -14.24 1.00 5.82
N LEU A 147 -14.11 0.22 6.90
CA LEU A 147 -12.86 0.11 7.66
C LEU A 147 -11.73 -0.52 6.83
N LEU A 148 -12.05 -1.52 6.02
CA LEU A 148 -11.12 -2.14 5.07
C LEU A 148 -10.62 -1.10 4.07
N GLY A 149 -11.51 -0.31 3.47
CA GLY A 149 -11.16 0.80 2.57
C GLY A 149 -10.29 1.85 3.24
N LEU A 150 -10.69 2.34 4.42
CA LEU A 150 -9.95 3.35 5.17
C LEU A 150 -8.52 2.92 5.48
N THR A 151 -8.36 1.71 6.00
CA THR A 151 -7.05 1.15 6.32
C THR A 151 -6.24 0.88 5.04
N ASN A 152 -6.86 0.38 3.97
CA ASN A 152 -6.24 0.23 2.65
C ASN A 152 -5.64 1.53 2.14
N GLY A 153 -6.43 2.58 2.09
CA GLY A 153 -5.99 3.88 1.60
C GLY A 153 -4.88 4.49 2.45
N TYR A 154 -5.07 4.51 3.78
CA TYR A 154 -4.11 5.11 4.70
C TYR A 154 -2.74 4.41 4.66
N PHE A 155 -2.71 3.09 4.82
CA PHE A 155 -1.45 2.35 4.90
C PHE A 155 -0.72 2.29 3.56
N THR A 156 -1.46 2.14 2.45
CA THR A 156 -0.86 2.17 1.10
C THR A 156 -0.12 3.48 0.88
N ALA A 157 -0.76 4.61 1.20
CA ALA A 157 -0.15 5.92 1.04
C ALA A 157 1.06 6.11 1.96
N VAL A 158 0.97 5.73 3.24
CA VAL A 158 2.10 5.80 4.18
C VAL A 158 3.29 4.97 3.67
N VAL A 159 3.07 3.73 3.24
CA VAL A 159 4.14 2.84 2.77
C VAL A 159 4.77 3.36 1.48
N LEU A 160 3.97 3.85 0.52
CA LEU A 160 4.47 4.43 -0.72
C LEU A 160 5.21 5.76 -0.51
N ILE A 161 4.91 6.50 0.56
CA ILE A 161 5.66 7.70 0.95
C ILE A 161 6.96 7.34 1.68
N LEU A 162 6.94 6.35 2.57
CA LEU A 162 8.09 5.97 3.39
C LEU A 162 9.13 5.13 2.63
N ALA A 163 8.72 4.27 1.71
CA ALA A 163 9.63 3.35 1.04
C ALA A 163 10.70 4.07 0.16
N PRO A 164 10.35 5.08 -0.67
CA PRO A 164 11.35 5.87 -1.39
C PRO A 164 12.23 6.74 -0.47
N LYS A 165 11.72 7.11 0.72
CA LYS A 165 12.48 7.87 1.73
C LYS A 165 13.47 7.01 2.53
N ALA A 166 13.32 5.69 2.49
CA ALA A 166 14.22 4.75 3.18
C ALA A 166 15.51 4.47 2.38
N VAL A 167 15.61 4.99 1.16
CA VAL A 167 16.75 4.81 0.25
C VAL A 167 17.34 6.18 -0.15
N PRO A 168 18.59 6.22 -0.65
CA PRO A 168 19.18 7.45 -1.19
C PRO A 168 18.33 8.06 -2.32
N ILE A 169 18.38 9.38 -2.47
CA ILE A 169 17.54 10.13 -3.43
C ILE A 169 17.71 9.63 -4.88
N GLN A 170 18.91 9.18 -5.27
CA GLN A 170 19.20 8.63 -6.59
C GLN A 170 18.45 7.32 -6.87
N LEU A 171 18.09 6.60 -5.81
CA LEU A 171 17.49 5.26 -5.84
C LEU A 171 16.01 5.27 -5.45
N ALA A 172 15.50 6.42 -5.00
CA ALA A 172 14.12 6.60 -4.58
C ALA A 172 13.12 6.29 -5.70
N GLU A 173 13.44 6.68 -6.94
CA GLU A 173 12.61 6.37 -8.11
C GLU A 173 12.52 4.86 -8.36
N THR A 174 13.67 4.17 -8.39
CA THR A 174 13.71 2.71 -8.57
C THR A 174 13.01 1.98 -7.42
N ALA A 175 13.19 2.43 -6.18
CA ALA A 175 12.50 1.85 -5.03
C ALA A 175 10.98 2.03 -5.14
N GLY A 176 10.51 3.20 -5.57
CA GLY A 176 9.09 3.44 -5.86
C GLY A 176 8.53 2.48 -6.91
N ILE A 177 9.24 2.30 -8.03
CA ILE A 177 8.85 1.36 -9.08
C ILE A 177 8.77 -0.07 -8.54
N VAL A 178 9.78 -0.53 -7.79
CA VAL A 178 9.79 -1.88 -7.20
C VAL A 178 8.61 -2.08 -6.23
N MET A 179 8.27 -1.06 -5.43
CA MET A 179 7.10 -1.11 -4.54
C MET A 179 5.79 -1.25 -5.32
N VAL A 180 5.64 -0.53 -6.43
CA VAL A 180 4.46 -0.65 -7.30
C VAL A 180 4.41 -2.02 -7.97
N LEU A 181 5.55 -2.61 -8.35
CA LEU A 181 5.57 -3.98 -8.85
C LEU A 181 5.08 -4.99 -7.81
N PHE A 182 5.53 -4.88 -6.55
CA PHE A 182 5.02 -5.72 -5.45
C PHE A 182 3.51 -5.56 -5.23
N LEU A 183 3.00 -4.33 -5.37
CA LEU A 183 1.58 -4.05 -5.32
C LEU A 183 0.84 -4.77 -6.44
N ILE A 184 1.30 -4.67 -7.69
CA ILE A 184 0.65 -5.32 -8.85
C ILE A 184 0.67 -6.84 -8.70
N VAL A 185 1.80 -7.42 -8.28
CA VAL A 185 1.89 -8.86 -8.02
C VAL A 185 0.93 -9.29 -6.90
N GLY A 186 0.79 -8.45 -5.86
CA GLY A 186 -0.19 -8.67 -4.80
C GLY A 186 -1.63 -8.65 -5.32
N LEU A 187 -1.94 -7.74 -6.26
CA LEU A 187 -3.24 -7.72 -6.92
C LEU A 187 -3.50 -9.03 -7.70
N THR A 188 -2.54 -9.46 -8.52
CA THR A 188 -2.69 -10.68 -9.32
C THR A 188 -2.87 -11.91 -8.44
N VAL A 189 -2.05 -12.08 -7.40
CA VAL A 189 -2.17 -13.20 -6.47
C VAL A 189 -3.49 -13.12 -5.70
N GLY A 190 -3.87 -11.94 -5.21
CA GLY A 190 -5.14 -11.72 -4.51
C GLY A 190 -6.36 -12.12 -5.35
N SER A 191 -6.35 -11.81 -6.65
CA SER A 191 -7.41 -12.23 -7.57
C SER A 191 -7.46 -13.72 -7.83
N VAL A 192 -6.36 -14.46 -7.68
CA VAL A 192 -6.37 -15.93 -7.77
C VAL A 192 -6.86 -16.53 -6.46
N VAL A 193 -6.45 -15.96 -5.33
CA VAL A 193 -6.89 -16.40 -3.99
C VAL A 193 -8.38 -16.14 -3.78
N SER A 194 -8.95 -15.10 -4.37
CA SER A 194 -10.40 -14.84 -4.27
C SER A 194 -11.26 -15.98 -4.85
N TRP A 195 -10.75 -16.73 -5.83
CA TRP A 195 -11.47 -17.89 -6.39
C TRP A 195 -11.57 -19.05 -5.39
N PHE A 196 -10.57 -19.22 -4.52
CA PHE A 196 -10.61 -20.24 -3.47
C PHE A 196 -11.65 -19.97 -2.39
N TRP A 197 -12.18 -18.75 -2.31
CA TRP A 197 -13.30 -18.43 -1.42
C TRP A 197 -14.67 -18.78 -2.00
N ILE A 198 -14.75 -18.88 -3.33
CA ILE A 198 -15.99 -19.10 -4.08
C ILE A 198 -16.22 -20.61 -4.34
N VAL A 199 -15.14 -21.39 -4.41
CA VAL A 199 -15.16 -22.87 -4.56
C VAL A 199 -15.29 -23.55 -3.20
#